data_AF-A0A2N9XVJ1-F1
#
_entry.id   AF-A0A2N9XVJ1-F1
#
_cell.length_a   1.000
_cell.length_b   1.000
_cell.length_c   1.000
_cell.angle_alpha   90.00
_cell.angle_beta   90.00
_cell.angle_gamma   90.00
#
_symmetry.space_group_name_H-M   'P 1'
#
loop_
_entity.id
_entity.type
_entity.pdbx_description
1 polymer ?
#
loop_
_entity_poly.entity_id
_entity_poly.type
_entity_poly.pdbx_seq_one_letter_code
_entity_poly.pdbx_strand_id
1 'polypeptide(L)' 'MEPNEIYEDSKKKGLSARLIADASNVTNHSVSKVIRIGRKNKRIAETIAKLIEKPFTDTFS' A
#
# COMPACT_ATOMS: atom_id res chain seq x y z
N MET A 1 -6.89 0.66 8.50
CA MET A 1 -5.64 1.06 9.19
C MET A 1 -5.31 2.52 8.90
N GLU A 2 -4.60 3.18 9.80
CA GLU A 2 -4.05 4.52 9.56
C GLU A 2 -2.88 4.46 8.54
N PRO A 3 -2.66 5.51 7.74
CA PRO A 3 -1.60 5.54 6.72
C PRO A 3 -0.22 5.16 7.27
N ASN A 4 0.11 5.61 8.49
CA ASN A 4 1.38 5.30 9.15
C ASN A 4 1.53 3.81 9.47
N GLU A 5 0.45 3.13 9.88
CA GLU A 5 0.49 1.69 10.15
C GLU A 5 0.76 0.89 8.88
N ILE A 6 0.16 1.31 7.76
CA ILE A 6 0.39 0.68 6.45
C ILE A 6 1.86 0.85 6.03
N TYR A 7 2.45 2.02 6.27
CA TYR A 7 3.88 2.26 6.01
C TYR A 7 4.78 1.41 6.89
N GLU A 8 4.51 1.35 8.20
CA GLU A 8 5.32 0.57 9.14
C GLU A 8 5.24 -0.93 8.85
N ASP A 9 4.06 -1.46 8.55
CA ASP A 9 3.91 -2.88 8.21
C ASP A 9 4.57 -3.22 6.86
N SER A 10 4.49 -2.32 5.88
CA SER A 10 5.24 -2.45 4.63
C SER A 10 6.75 -2.49 4.91
N LYS A 11 7.24 -1.57 5.75
CA LYS A 11 8.66 -1.48 6.11
C LYS A 11 9.17 -2.71 6.87
N LYS A 12 8.39 -3.25 7.81
CA LYS A 12 8.71 -4.50 8.53
C LYS A 12 8.88 -5.70 7.59
N LYS A 13 8.19 -5.67 6.44
CA LYS A 13 8.30 -6.69 5.38
C LYS A 13 9.38 -6.38 4.34
N GLY A 14 10.19 -5.34 4.55
CA GLY A 14 11.21 -4.90 3.60
C GLY A 14 10.65 -4.25 2.33
N LEU A 15 9.36 -3.90 2.32
CA LEU A 15 8.67 -3.31 1.18
C LEU A 15 8.80 -1.78 1.26
N SER A 16 9.64 -1.22 0.40
CA SER A 16 9.66 0.22 0.18
C SER A 16 8.53 0.64 -0.76
N ALA A 17 8.10 1.90 -0.68
CA ALA A 17 7.14 2.46 -1.64
C ALA A 17 7.59 2.29 -3.11
N ARG A 18 8.91 2.26 -3.34
CA ARG A 18 9.51 1.98 -4.65
C ARG A 18 9.29 0.55 -5.12
N LEU A 19 9.51 -0.43 -4.26
CA LEU A 19 9.24 -1.83 -4.60
C LEU A 19 7.75 -2.07 -4.90
N ILE A 20 6.86 -1.44 -4.15
CA ILE A 20 5.41 -1.52 -4.38
C ILE A 20 5.05 -0.87 -5.72
N ALA A 21 5.67 0.28 -6.03
CA ALA A 21 5.46 1.01 -7.27
C ALA A 21 5.93 0.20 -8.48
N ASP A 22 7.12 -0.39 -8.41
CA ASP A 22 7.69 -1.25 -9.45
C ASP A 22 6.81 -2.50 -9.67
N ALA A 23 6.39 -3.18 -8.60
CA ALA A 23 5.52 -4.35 -8.68
C ALA A 23 4.13 -4.04 -9.25
N SER A 24 3.65 -2.81 -9.07
CA SER A 24 2.33 -2.37 -9.55
C SER A 24 2.38 -1.65 -10.90
N ASN A 25 3.59 -1.42 -11.46
CA ASN A 25 3.84 -0.57 -12.62
C ASN A 25 3.22 0.84 -12.48
N VAL A 26 3.46 1.50 -11.34
CA VAL A 26 2.97 2.86 -11.02
C VAL A 26 4.11 3.71 -10.44
N THR A 27 3.84 4.98 -10.14
CA THR A 27 4.82 5.86 -9.48
C THR A 27 4.77 5.73 -7.96
N ASN A 28 5.89 6.03 -7.29
CA ASN A 28 5.96 6.16 -5.83
C ASN A 28 4.90 7.13 -5.30
N HIS A 29 4.68 8.24 -6.02
CA HIS A 29 3.66 9.22 -5.67
C HIS A 29 2.26 8.60 -5.66
N SER A 30 1.92 7.75 -6.63
CA SER A 30 0.63 7.04 -6.66
C SER A 30 0.48 6.08 -5.49
N VAL A 31 1.54 5.34 -5.11
CA VAL A 31 1.55 4.49 -3.91
C VAL A 31 1.31 5.33 -2.65
N SER A 32 2.08 6.40 -2.45
CA SER A 32 1.92 7.28 -1.29
C SER A 32 0.54 7.95 -1.24
N LYS A 33 -0.02 8.30 -2.39
CA LYS A 33 -1.37 8.86 -2.51
C LYS A 33 -2.43 7.85 -2.09
N VAL A 34 -2.27 6.57 -2.46
CA VAL A 34 -3.21 5.51 -2.08
C VAL A 34 -3.09 5.17 -0.60
N ILE A 35 -1.88 5.14 -0.04
CA ILE A 35 -1.69 4.93 1.41
C ILE A 35 -2.34 6.05 2.21
N ARG A 36 -2.23 7.32 1.76
CA ARG A 36 -2.80 8.48 2.47
C ARG A 36 -4.31 8.67 2.29
N ILE A 37 -4.81 8.49 1.06
CA ILE A 37 -6.19 8.84 0.68
C ILE A 37 -7.07 7.58 0.52
N GLY A 38 -6.48 6.39 0.64
CA GLY A 38 -7.18 5.12 0.57
C GLY A 38 -7.61 4.72 -0.85
N ARG A 39 -8.84 4.19 -0.96
CA ARG A 39 -9.35 3.36 -2.06
C ARG A 39 -9.48 4.02 -3.44
N LYS A 40 -8.98 5.24 -3.67
CA LYS A 40 -9.09 5.94 -4.98
C LYS A 40 -8.46 5.15 -6.14
N ASN A 41 -7.52 4.25 -5.86
CA ASN A 41 -7.00 3.30 -6.84
C ASN A 41 -7.04 1.88 -6.24
N LYS A 42 -8.12 1.16 -6.54
CA LYS A 42 -8.40 -0.19 -6.02
C LYS A 42 -7.25 -1.16 -6.29
N ARG A 43 -6.64 -1.11 -7.48
CA ARG A 43 -5.53 -2.00 -7.87
C ARG A 43 -4.28 -1.81 -6.99
N ILE A 44 -3.88 -0.56 -6.76
CA ILE A 44 -2.72 -0.26 -5.89
C ILE A 44 -3.03 -0.66 -4.45
N ALA A 45 -4.24 -0.36 -3.97
CA ALA A 45 -4.66 -0.70 -2.62
C ALA A 45 -4.72 -2.22 -2.38
N GLU A 46 -5.24 -3.00 -3.34
CA GLU A 46 -5.21 -4.47 -3.29
C GLU A 46 -3.79 -5.02 -3.31
N THR A 47 -2.91 -4.42 -4.11
CA THR A 47 -1.51 -4.84 -4.17
C THR A 47 -0.81 -4.59 -2.84
N ILE A 48 -1.02 -3.42 -2.22
CA ILE A 48 -0.50 -3.09 -0.89
C ILE A 48 -1.03 -4.09 0.14
N ALA A 49 -2.35 -4.32 0.20
CA ALA A 49 -2.98 -5.24 1.15
C ALA A 49 -2.41 -6.66 1.02
N LYS A 50 -2.25 -7.15 -0.22
CA LYS A 50 -1.64 -8.46 -0.51
C LYS A 50 -0.19 -8.53 -0.07
N LEU A 51 0.60 -7.50 -0.34
CA LEU A 51 2.02 -7.44 0.02
C LEU A 51 2.24 -7.37 1.54
N ILE A 52 1.37 -6.67 2.26
CA ILE A 52 1.40 -6.65 3.73
C ILE A 52 0.67 -7.83 4.38
N GLU A 53 0.17 -8.78 3.58
CA GLU A 53 -0.55 -9.99 4.01
C GLU A 53 -1.72 -9.71 4.96
N LYS A 54 -2.46 -8.64 4.69
CA LYS A 54 -3.68 -8.31 5.43
C LYS A 54 -4.89 -8.28 4.50
N PRO A 55 -6.09 -8.59 5.00
CA PRO A 55 -7.31 -8.39 4.23
C PRO A 55 -7.41 -6.94 3.73
N PHE A 56 -7.92 -6.77 2.52
CA PHE A 56 -8.13 -5.45 1.93
C PHE A 56 -9.00 -4.55 2.81
N THR A 57 -10.05 -5.14 3.39
CA THR A 57 -10.99 -4.47 4.31
C THR A 57 -10.32 -3.98 5.58
N ASP A 58 -9.31 -4.69 6.07
CA ASP A 58 -8.62 -4.34 7.32
C ASP A 58 -7.57 -3.26 7.04
N THR A 59 -6.92 -3.37 5.88
CA THR A 59 -5.89 -2.42 5.45
C THR A 59 -6.50 -1.07 5.09
N PHE A 60 -7.47 -1.07 4.17
CA PHE A 60 -8.14 0.11 3.64
C PHE A 60 -9.62 0.06 4.02
N SER A 61 -9.92 0.04 5.32
CA SER A 61 -11.28 0.13 5.90
C SER A 61 -11.93 1.47 5.61
#